data_AF-A0A1G3LW00-F1
#
_entry.id   AF-A0A1G3LW00-F1
#
_cell.length_a   1.000
_cell.length_b   1.000
_cell.length_c   1.000
_cell.angle_alpha   90.00
_cell.angle_beta   90.00
_cell.angle_gamma   90.00
#
_symmetry.space_group_name_H-M   'P 1'
#
loop_
_entity.id
_entity.type
_entity.pdbx_description
1 polymer ?
#
loop_
_entity_poly.entity_id
_entity_poly.type
_entity_poly.pdbx_seq_one_letter_code
_entity_poly.pdbx_strand_id
1 'polypeptide(L)' 'MDGRTGAEAAPAGAGLTKREIEVLGLVAVGLASREIADRLFISQATVNNHRQRILSKTGARNSSEAVRYATRLGIL' A
#
# COMPACT_ATOMS: atom_id res chain seq x y z
N MET A 1 12.94 -8.03 -17.54
CA MET A 1 12.27 -8.03 -16.22
C MET A 1 12.02 -6.59 -15.84
N ASP A 2 10.80 -6.18 -16.11
CA ASP A 2 10.39 -4.80 -16.35
C ASP A 2 10.18 -4.06 -15.03
N GLY A 3 11.26 -3.46 -14.51
CA GLY A 3 11.26 -2.62 -13.31
C GLY A 3 10.67 -1.23 -13.51
N ARG A 4 9.69 -1.05 -14.42
CA ARG A 4 8.96 0.21 -14.55
C ARG A 4 7.99 0.30 -13.38
N THR A 5 8.48 0.89 -12.29
CA THR A 5 7.64 1.36 -11.19
C THR A 5 6.81 2.52 -11.74
N GLY A 6 5.70 2.19 -12.41
CA GLY A 6 4.72 3.14 -12.93
C GLY A 6 4.04 3.84 -11.76
N ALA A 7 4.71 4.84 -11.21
CA ALA A 7 4.16 5.78 -10.26
C ALA A 7 3.45 6.90 -11.02
N GLU A 8 2.33 6.58 -11.67
CA GLU A 8 1.40 7.61 -12.17
C GLU A 8 -0.03 7.28 -11.72
N ALA A 9 -0.45 7.95 -10.66
CA ALA A 9 -1.50 8.97 -10.69
C ALA A 9 -2.02 9.23 -9.26
N ALA A 10 -1.79 10.45 -8.78
CA ALA A 10 -2.51 11.06 -7.66
C ALA A 10 -3.91 11.53 -8.12
N PRO A 11 -4.82 12.01 -7.23
CA PRO A 11 -4.88 11.85 -5.78
C PRO A 11 -6.16 11.10 -5.36
N ALA A 12 -6.04 10.11 -4.47
CA ALA A 12 -7.12 9.75 -3.57
C ALA A 12 -6.64 10.05 -2.14
N GLY A 13 -7.06 11.20 -1.60
CA GLY A 13 -6.95 11.62 -0.19
C GLY A 13 -5.56 11.85 0.44
N ALA A 14 -4.49 11.17 -0.01
CA ALA A 14 -3.19 11.14 0.67
C ALA A 14 -1.95 11.04 -0.25
N GLY A 15 -2.11 11.15 -1.57
CA GLY A 15 -1.00 10.96 -2.54
C GLY A 15 -0.59 9.50 -2.75
N LEU A 16 -1.39 8.55 -2.25
CA LEU A 16 -1.24 7.12 -2.51
C LEU A 16 -1.65 6.78 -3.94
N THR A 17 -0.88 5.91 -4.57
CA THR A 17 -1.19 5.33 -5.89
C THR A 17 -2.19 4.19 -5.76
N LYS A 18 -2.84 3.81 -6.86
CA LYS A 18 -3.78 2.67 -6.89
C LYS A 18 -3.19 1.40 -6.30
N ARG A 19 -1.93 1.08 -6.64
CA ARG A 19 -1.26 -0.12 -6.14
C ARG A 19 -0.98 -0.07 -4.64
N GLU A 20 -0.66 1.11 -4.13
CA GLU A 20 -0.48 1.34 -2.70
C GLU A 20 -1.80 1.18 -1.95
N ILE A 21 -2.91 1.66 -2.51
CA ILE A 21 -4.25 1.49 -1.94
C ILE A 21 -4.67 0.01 -1.94
N GLU A 22 -4.43 -0.73 -3.04
CA GLU A 22 -4.67 -2.18 -3.08
C GLU A 22 -3.89 -2.92 -1.98
N VAL A 23 -2.59 -2.65 -1.85
CA VAL A 23 -1.76 -3.25 -0.79
C VAL A 23 -2.30 -2.87 0.58
N LEU A 24 -2.64 -1.60 0.80
CA LEU A 24 -3.15 -1.12 2.08
C LEU A 24 -4.51 -1.75 2.43
N GLY A 25 -5.41 -1.93 1.46
CA GLY A 25 -6.69 -2.60 1.65
C GLY A 25 -6.50 -4.08 2.00
N LEU A 26 -5.54 -4.77 1.38
CA LEU A 26 -5.21 -6.15 1.75
C LEU A 26 -4.60 -6.23 3.15
N VAL A 27 -3.80 -5.24 3.57
CA VAL A 27 -3.33 -5.15 4.96
C VAL A 27 -4.50 -4.88 5.92
N ALA A 28 -5.48 -4.06 5.52
CA ALA A 28 -6.63 -3.72 6.35
C ALA A 28 -7.50 -4.94 6.68
N VAL A 29 -7.60 -5.91 5.76
CA VAL A 29 -8.28 -7.20 6.00
C VAL A 29 -7.43 -8.21 6.77
N GLY A 30 -6.19 -7.85 7.18
CA GLY A 30 -5.33 -8.68 8.01
C GLY A 30 -4.42 -9.66 7.27
N LEU A 31 -4.25 -9.53 5.95
CA LEU A 31 -3.38 -10.42 5.18
C LEU A 31 -1.90 -10.16 5.47
N ALA A 32 -1.12 -11.23 5.56
CA ALA A 32 0.33 -11.14 5.70
C ALA A 32 0.99 -10.71 4.38
N SER A 33 2.17 -10.09 4.44
CA SER A 33 2.94 -9.66 3.25
C SER A 33 3.15 -10.77 2.21
N ARG A 34 3.23 -12.03 2.66
CA ARG A 34 3.32 -13.22 1.79
C ARG A 34 2.04 -13.49 1.02
N GLU A 35 0.88 -13.38 1.66
CA GLU A 35 -0.42 -13.58 1.02
C GLU A 35 -0.76 -12.43 0.08
N ILE A 36 -0.37 -11.20 0.46
CA ILE A 36 -0.49 -10.01 -0.39
C ILE A 36 0.36 -10.18 -1.65
N ALA A 37 1.60 -10.66 -1.48
CA ALA A 37 2.52 -10.94 -2.57
C ALA A 37 1.93 -11.97 -3.55
N ASP A 38 1.35 -13.05 -3.03
CA ASP A 38 0.69 -14.09 -3.80
C ASP A 38 -0.51 -13.55 -4.59
N ARG A 39 -1.43 -12.83 -3.93
CA ARG A 39 -2.61 -12.24 -4.57
C ARG A 39 -2.29 -11.20 -5.63
N LEU A 40 -1.25 -10.40 -5.41
CA LEU A 40 -0.84 -9.34 -6.33
C LEU A 40 0.18 -9.83 -7.37
N PHE A 41 0.55 -11.12 -7.34
CA PHE A 41 1.57 -11.73 -8.20
C PHE A 41 2.90 -10.95 -8.20
N ILE A 42 3.33 -10.50 -7.01
CA ILE A 42 4.58 -9.77 -6.80
C ILE A 42 5.41 -10.40 -5.69
N SER A 43 6.67 -9.97 -5.54
CA SER A 43 7.52 -10.44 -4.45
C SER A 43 7.15 -9.80 -3.11
N GLN A 44 7.38 -10.52 -2.00
CA GLN A 44 7.25 -9.97 -0.64
C GLN A 44 8.10 -8.71 -0.43
N ALA A 45 9.29 -8.65 -1.03
CA ALA A 45 10.14 -7.46 -1.02
C ALA A 45 9.45 -6.25 -1.69
N THR A 46 8.74 -6.48 -2.79
CA THR A 46 7.95 -5.45 -3.49
C THR A 46 6.79 -4.96 -2.62
N VAL A 47 6.06 -5.87 -1.96
CA VAL A 47 5.03 -5.51 -0.97
C VAL A 47 5.62 -4.65 0.15
N ASN A 48 6.77 -5.03 0.68
CA ASN A 48 7.44 -4.27 1.73
C ASN A 48 7.84 -2.86 1.26
N ASN A 49 8.35 -2.73 0.03
CA ASN A 49 8.62 -1.44 -0.59
C ASN A 49 7.36 -0.59 -0.75
N HIS A 50 6.24 -1.17 -1.17
CA HIS A 50 4.96 -0.46 -1.21
C HIS A 50 4.53 0.02 0.17
N ARG A 51 4.64 -0.83 1.20
CA ARG A 51 4.35 -0.46 2.60
C ARG A 51 5.20 0.72 3.05
N GLN A 52 6.51 0.69 2.81
CA GLN A 52 7.39 1.80 3.19
C GLN A 52 6.98 3.11 2.51
N ARG A 53 6.66 3.07 1.22
CA ARG A 53 6.17 4.25 0.50
C ARG A 53 4.83 4.76 1.06
N ILE A 54 3.91 3.86 1.38
CA ILE A 54 2.63 4.20 2.03
C ILE A 54 2.90 4.91 3.36
N LEU A 55 3.77 4.37 4.21
CA LEU A 55 4.13 4.98 5.50
C LEU A 55 4.74 6.36 5.31
N SER A 56 5.69 6.50 4.39
CA SER A 56 6.30 7.81 4.08
C SER A 56 5.28 8.84 3.58
N LYS A 57 4.30 8.42 2.78
CA LYS A 57 3.25 9.32 2.24
C LYS A 57 2.18 9.68 3.27
N THR A 58 1.77 8.72 4.09
CA THR A 58 0.72 8.89 5.11
C THR A 58 1.27 9.46 6.42
N GLY A 59 2.59 9.45 6.62
CA GLY A 59 3.24 9.81 7.88
C GLY A 59 3.00 8.79 9.00
N ALA A 60 2.44 7.61 8.68
CA ALA A 60 2.18 6.55 9.65
C ALA A 60 3.47 5.84 10.07
N ARG A 61 3.57 5.39 11.33
CA ARG A 61 4.76 4.66 11.81
C ARG A 61 4.67 3.17 11.52
N ASN A 62 3.47 2.65 11.33
CA ASN A 62 3.23 1.25 11.00
C ASN A 62 2.00 1.09 10.08
N SER A 63 1.84 -0.10 9.50
CA SER A 63 0.77 -0.32 8.53
C SER A 63 -0.62 -0.26 9.15
N SER A 64 -0.79 -0.60 10.44
CA SER A 64 -2.07 -0.46 11.12
C SER A 64 -2.46 1.02 11.27
N GLU A 65 -1.51 1.90 11.56
CA GLU A 65 -1.72 3.35 11.54
C GLU A 65 -2.04 3.86 10.13
N ALA A 66 -1.36 3.35 9.10
CA ALA A 66 -1.65 3.72 7.72
C ALA A 66 -3.06 3.27 7.28
N VAL A 67 -3.49 2.07 7.68
CA VAL A 67 -4.86 1.60 7.47
C VAL A 67 -5.85 2.53 8.16
N ARG A 68 -5.65 2.82 9.46
CA ARG A 68 -6.51 3.74 10.21
C ARG A 68 -6.58 5.13 9.58
N TYR A 69 -5.45 5.63 9.09
CA TYR A 69 -5.37 6.91 8.38
C TYR A 69 -6.19 6.88 7.09
N ALA A 70 -6.04 5.84 6.27
CA ALA A 70 -6.80 5.70 5.03
C ALA A 70 -8.31 5.49 5.25
N THR A 71 -8.70 4.70 6.26
CA THR A 71 -10.10 4.53 6.67
C THR A 71 -10.70 5.86 7.16
N ARG A 72 -9.96 6.64 7.97
CA ARG A 72 -10.42 7.96 8.45
C ARG A 72 -10.62 8.96 7.30
N LEU A 73 -9.82 8.85 6.25
CA LEU A 73 -9.93 9.68 5.05
C LEU A 73 -10.98 9.18 4.04
N GLY A 74 -11.62 8.03 4.27
CA GLY A 74 -12.56 7.42 3.32
C GLY A 74 -11.91 6.91 2.03
N ILE A 75 -10.61 6.60 2.08
CA ILE A 75 -9.86 6.01 0.95
C ILE A 75 -10.11 4.49 0.87
N LEU A 76 -10.41 3.87 2.02
CA LEU A 76 -10.75 2.46 2.20
C LEU A 76 -12.20 2.30 2.65
#